data_AF-A0A4C1ZE87-F1
#
_entry.id   AF-A0A4C1ZE87-F1
#
_cell.length_a   1.000
_cell.length_b   1.000
_cell.length_c   1.000
_cell.angle_alpha   90.00
_cell.angle_beta   90.00
_cell.angle_gamma   90.00
#
_symmetry.space_group_name_H-M   'P 1'
#
loop_
_entity.id
_entity.type
_entity.pdbx_description
1 polymer ?
#
loop_
_entity_poly.entity_id
_entity_poly.type
_entity_poly.pdbx_seq_one_letter_code
_entity_poly.pdbx_strand_id
1 'polypeptide(L)'
;MFGRKSKLSRRNKRTIYKMCIRTVLTYASPVFAHAAPKTLDRLKYMEDASKRFFDIAGSHPNALLRVAIDYEPPPSTHFIRRPRNVLNDPPDALTAADESLNDVNDTHD
;
A
#
# COMPACT_ATOMS: atom_id res chain seq x y z
N MET A 1 -0.12 -17.56 35.80
CA MET A 1 0.69 -17.39 37.04
C MET A 1 -0.10 -17.13 38.32
N PHE A 2 -1.44 -17.21 38.34
CA PHE A 2 -2.21 -17.02 39.58
C PHE A 2 -3.30 -18.08 39.76
N GLY A 3 -2.91 -19.28 40.18
CA GLY A 3 -3.82 -20.43 40.30
C GLY A 3 -4.82 -20.32 41.45
N ARG A 4 -6.01 -20.94 41.29
CA ARG A 4 -7.07 -20.99 42.31
C ARG A 4 -6.59 -21.51 43.67
N LYS A 5 -5.50 -22.28 43.71
CA LYS A 5 -4.90 -22.89 44.92
C LYS A 5 -3.85 -22.02 45.64
N SER A 6 -3.65 -20.75 45.26
CA SER A 6 -2.64 -19.90 45.91
C SER A 6 -2.95 -19.70 47.42
N LYS A 7 -1.97 -19.98 48.28
CA LYS A 7 -2.02 -19.75 49.74
C LYS A 7 -1.94 -18.27 50.16
N LEU A 8 -1.82 -17.33 49.23
CA LEU A 8 -1.75 -15.90 49.52
C LEU A 8 -3.12 -15.32 49.89
N SER A 9 -3.11 -14.43 50.90
CA SER A 9 -4.25 -13.61 51.30
C SER A 9 -4.89 -12.88 50.12
N ARG A 10 -6.23 -12.70 50.16
CA ARG A 10 -6.99 -11.95 49.16
C ARG A 10 -6.44 -10.53 48.92
N ARG A 11 -5.92 -9.87 49.95
CA ARG A 11 -5.33 -8.52 49.82
C ARG A 11 -4.02 -8.58 49.02
N ASN A 12 -3.11 -9.48 49.36
CA ASN A 12 -1.84 -9.66 48.64
C ASN A 12 -2.06 -10.12 47.19
N LYS A 13 -3.07 -10.96 46.95
CA LYS A 13 -3.56 -11.33 45.62
C LYS A 13 -3.86 -10.12 44.74
N ARG A 14 -4.68 -9.23 45.27
CA ARG A 14 -5.14 -8.01 44.56
C ARG A 14 -3.98 -7.07 44.31
N THR A 15 -3.08 -6.91 45.27
CA THR A 15 -1.88 -6.08 45.12
C THR A 15 -0.95 -6.62 44.04
N ILE A 16 -0.63 -7.91 44.06
CA ILE A 16 0.25 -8.54 43.06
C ILE A 16 -0.40 -8.48 41.67
N TYR A 17 -1.69 -8.79 41.55
CA TYR A 17 -2.40 -8.72 40.27
C TYR A 17 -2.38 -7.29 39.70
N LYS A 18 -2.73 -6.29 40.51
CA LYS A 18 -2.74 -4.89 40.07
C LYS A 18 -1.34 -4.38 39.78
N MET A 19 -0.34 -4.75 40.58
CA MET A 19 1.01 -4.26 40.39
C MET A 19 1.64 -4.93 39.15
N CYS A 20 1.66 -6.26 39.05
CA CYS A 20 2.26 -6.94 37.91
C CYS A 20 1.54 -6.62 36.60
N ILE A 21 0.20 -6.64 36.55
CA ILE A 21 -0.51 -6.40 35.28
C ILE A 21 -0.47 -4.94 34.88
N ARG A 22 -0.62 -3.99 35.83
CA ARG A 22 -0.50 -2.57 35.51
C ARG A 22 0.92 -2.25 35.06
N THR A 23 1.95 -2.74 35.73
CA THR A 23 3.34 -2.49 35.33
C THR A 23 3.64 -3.10 33.96
N VAL A 24 3.18 -4.32 33.69
CA VAL A 24 3.37 -4.97 32.37
C VAL A 24 2.65 -4.19 31.27
N LEU A 25 1.38 -3.79 31.46
CA LEU A 25 0.67 -2.97 30.45
C LEU A 25 1.31 -1.59 30.27
N THR A 26 1.65 -0.91 31.36
CA THR A 26 2.25 0.44 31.34
C THR A 26 3.62 0.44 30.69
N TYR A 27 4.40 -0.64 30.80
CA TYR A 27 5.73 -0.74 30.20
C TYR A 27 5.73 -1.35 28.79
N ALA A 28 4.72 -2.14 28.43
CA ALA A 28 4.55 -2.65 27.07
C ALA A 28 4.05 -1.58 26.08
N SER A 29 3.21 -0.64 26.53
CA SER A 29 2.62 0.39 25.67
C SER A 29 3.65 1.37 25.05
N PRO A 30 4.68 1.84 25.77
CA PRO A 30 5.73 2.70 25.21
C PRO A 30 6.55 1.98 24.13
N VAL A 31 6.87 0.70 24.33
CA VAL A 31 7.65 -0.09 23.36
C VAL A 31 6.90 -0.22 22.03
N PHE A 32 5.58 -0.41 22.09
CA PHE A 32 4.73 -0.48 20.90
C PHE A 32 4.57 0.88 20.21
N ALA A 33 4.43 1.97 20.99
CA ALA A 33 4.35 3.32 20.45
C ALA A 33 5.67 3.81 19.83
N HIS A 34 6.82 3.37 20.34
CA HIS A 34 8.13 3.78 19.85
C HIS A 34 8.56 3.07 18.55
N ALA A 35 7.90 1.96 18.19
CA ALA A 35 8.11 1.21 16.96
C ALA A 35 7.29 1.74 15.76
N ALA A 36 6.18 2.45 16.02
CA ALA A 36 5.27 2.98 15.00
C ALA A 36 5.64 4.30 14.28
N PRO A 37 6.55 5.18 14.76
CA PRO A 37 6.76 6.48 14.11
C PRO A 37 7.50 6.34 12.77
N LYS A 38 8.43 5.38 12.67
CA LYS A 38 9.21 5.12 11.45
C LYS A 38 8.34 4.64 10.28
N THR A 39 7.23 3.96 10.59
CA THR A 39 6.26 3.50 9.58
C THR A 39 5.39 4.65 9.07
N LEU A 40 4.99 5.60 9.93
CA LEU A 40 4.19 6.75 9.51
C LEU A 40 4.97 7.71 8.60
N ASP A 41 6.22 8.00 8.92
CA ASP A 41 7.06 8.89 8.09
C ASP A 41 7.36 8.26 6.72
N ARG A 42 7.58 6.94 6.68
CA ARG A 42 7.77 6.22 5.42
C ARG A 42 6.52 6.24 4.53
N LEU A 43 5.33 6.15 5.12
CA LEU A 43 4.07 6.22 4.37
C LEU A 43 3.86 7.62 3.79
N LYS A 44 4.07 8.67 4.59
CA LYS A 44 4.01 10.06 4.12
C LYS A 44 4.98 10.32 2.98
N TYR A 45 6.23 9.87 3.13
CA TYR A 45 7.24 9.99 2.08
C TYR A 45 6.80 9.31 0.78
N MET A 46 6.21 8.13 0.87
CA MET A 46 5.76 7.37 -0.31
C MET A 46 4.58 8.05 -1.00
N GLU A 47 3.66 8.66 -0.25
CA GLU A 47 2.54 9.45 -0.78
C GLU A 47 3.02 10.74 -1.44
N ASP A 48 3.94 11.47 -0.80
CA ASP A 48 4.52 12.69 -1.38
C ASP A 48 5.34 12.37 -2.64
N ALA A 49 6.05 11.25 -2.65
CA ALA A 49 6.81 10.79 -3.80
C ALA A 49 5.88 10.41 -4.97
N SER A 50 4.84 9.61 -4.73
CA SER A 50 3.90 9.20 -5.78
C SER A 50 3.20 10.41 -6.38
N LYS A 51 2.77 11.37 -5.55
CA LYS A 51 2.17 12.64 -6.02
C LYS A 51 3.10 13.39 -6.97
N ARG A 52 4.38 13.54 -6.62
CA ARG A 52 5.38 14.19 -7.50
C ARG A 52 5.55 13.46 -8.83
N PHE A 53 5.51 12.13 -8.85
CA PHE A 53 5.58 11.37 -10.10
C PHE A 53 4.38 11.64 -11.01
N PHE A 54 3.16 11.66 -10.45
CA PHE A 54 1.96 11.99 -11.22
C PHE A 54 1.97 13.44 -11.73
N ASP A 55 2.39 14.40 -10.92
CA ASP A 55 2.52 15.80 -11.33
C ASP A 55 3.50 15.96 -12.51
N ILE A 56 4.67 15.29 -12.44
CA ILE A 56 5.66 15.29 -13.52
C ILE A 56 5.10 14.65 -14.79
N ALA A 57 4.49 13.46 -14.67
CA ALA A 57 3.93 12.76 -15.81
C ALA A 57 2.78 13.55 -16.47
N GLY A 58 1.96 14.25 -15.69
CA GLY A 58 0.83 15.05 -16.20
C GLY A 58 1.27 16.29 -16.97
N SER A 59 2.45 16.83 -16.64
CA SER A 59 3.10 17.92 -17.35
C SER A 59 4.03 17.47 -18.48
N HIS A 60 4.16 16.16 -18.71
CA HIS A 60 5.11 15.61 -19.66
C HIS A 60 4.66 15.87 -21.12
N PRO A 61 5.58 16.24 -22.04
CA PRO A 61 5.24 16.50 -23.44
C PRO A 61 4.74 15.25 -24.20
N ASN A 62 5.09 14.05 -23.72
CA ASN A 62 4.59 12.79 -24.26
C ASN A 62 3.11 12.56 -23.86
N ALA A 63 2.23 12.55 -24.85
CA ALA A 63 0.80 12.34 -24.68
C ALA A 63 0.45 10.99 -24.01
N LEU A 64 1.22 9.92 -24.28
CA LEU A 64 0.96 8.60 -23.69
C LEU A 64 1.07 8.61 -22.17
N LEU A 65 2.06 9.35 -21.63
CA LEU A 65 2.24 9.49 -20.17
C LEU A 65 1.13 10.32 -19.53
N ARG A 66 0.52 11.26 -20.26
CA ARG A 66 -0.64 12.02 -19.78
C ARG A 66 -1.90 11.14 -19.74
N VAL A 67 -2.17 10.39 -20.82
CA VAL A 67 -3.34 9.48 -20.89
C VAL A 67 -3.25 8.36 -19.84
N ALA A 68 -2.05 7.86 -19.54
CA ALA A 68 -1.84 6.84 -18.52
C ALA A 68 -2.26 7.29 -17.10
N ILE A 69 -2.26 8.59 -16.81
CA ILE A 69 -2.69 9.13 -15.51
C ILE A 69 -4.20 9.13 -15.38
N ASP A 70 -4.89 9.41 -16.49
CA ASP A 70 -6.35 9.43 -16.59
C ASP A 70 -6.95 8.03 -16.82
N TYR A 71 -6.12 6.99 -16.83
CA TYR A 71 -6.56 5.61 -17.03
C TYR A 71 -7.43 5.14 -15.86
N GLU A 72 -8.72 4.91 -16.12
CA GLU A 72 -9.62 4.25 -15.19
C GLU A 72 -9.55 2.72 -15.43
N PRO A 73 -9.11 1.93 -14.43
CA PRO A 73 -9.07 0.49 -14.61
C PRO A 73 -10.50 -0.06 -14.75
N PRO A 74 -10.72 -1.05 -15.64
CA PRO A 74 -12.03 -1.62 -15.83
C PRO A 74 -12.58 -2.19 -14.52
N PRO A 75 -13.90 -2.06 -14.28
CA PRO A 75 -14.52 -2.54 -13.05
C PRO A 75 -14.19 -4.01 -12.81
N SER A 76 -13.85 -4.31 -11.56
CA SER A 76 -13.41 -5.62 -11.08
C SER A 76 -14.53 -6.68 -11.19
N THR A 77 -14.89 -7.10 -12.40
CA THR A 77 -15.70 -8.28 -12.64
C THR A 77 -14.81 -9.51 -12.58
N HIS A 78 -14.74 -10.12 -11.39
CA HIS A 78 -14.23 -11.47 -11.11
C HIS A 78 -13.05 -11.92 -11.99
N PHE A 79 -11.83 -11.64 -11.52
CA PHE A 79 -10.58 -12.13 -12.10
C PHE A 79 -10.50 -13.68 -12.06
N ILE A 80 -11.16 -14.36 -13.01
CA ILE A 80 -10.82 -15.74 -13.36
C ILE A 80 -9.58 -15.65 -14.23
N ARG A 81 -8.45 -15.70 -13.54
CA ARG A 81 -7.09 -15.67 -14.06
C ARG A 81 -6.86 -16.84 -15.04
N ARG A 82 -7.23 -16.66 -16.31
CA ARG A 82 -6.67 -17.43 -17.42
C ARG A 82 -5.42 -16.68 -17.89
N PRO A 83 -4.24 -17.31 -17.98
CA PRO A 83 -3.11 -16.71 -18.67
C PRO A 83 -3.50 -16.61 -20.15
N ARG A 84 -3.99 -15.45 -20.59
CA ARG A 84 -4.23 -15.18 -22.01
C ARG A 84 -2.87 -14.90 -22.65
N ASN A 85 -2.29 -15.91 -23.27
CA ASN A 85 -1.13 -15.79 -24.16
C ASN A 85 -1.52 -15.37 -25.58
N VAL A 86 -2.77 -14.98 -25.81
CA VAL A 86 -3.26 -14.50 -27.11
C VAL A 86 -4.09 -13.25 -26.86
N LEU A 87 -3.53 -12.11 -27.28
CA LEU A 87 -4.16 -10.80 -27.36
C LEU A 87 -5.32 -10.88 -28.36
N ASN A 88 -6.50 -11.24 -27.87
CA ASN A 88 -7.75 -11.25 -28.65
C ASN A 88 -8.66 -10.06 -28.29
N ASP A 89 -8.21 -9.20 -27.37
CA ASP A 89 -8.95 -8.00 -27.03
C ASP A 89 -8.66 -6.96 -28.13
N PRO A 90 -9.68 -6.31 -28.71
CA PRO A 90 -9.49 -5.31 -29.75
C PRO A 90 -8.59 -4.18 -29.22
N PRO A 91 -7.72 -3.59 -30.07
CA PRO A 91 -6.73 -2.63 -29.63
C PRO A 91 -7.41 -1.49 -28.88
N ASP A 92 -6.98 -1.31 -27.64
CA ASP A 92 -7.42 -0.19 -26.81
C ASP A 92 -6.87 1.11 -27.41
N ALA A 93 -7.48 2.25 -27.09
CA ALA A 93 -7.09 3.56 -27.62
C ALA A 93 -5.59 3.86 -27.40
N LEU A 94 -5.01 3.32 -26.32
CA LEU A 94 -3.59 3.37 -26.03
C LEU A 94 -2.72 2.56 -27.00
N THR A 95 -3.16 1.36 -27.41
CA THR A 95 -2.46 0.52 -28.40
C THR A 95 -2.55 1.12 -29.79
N ALA A 96 -3.71 1.67 -30.17
CA ALA A 96 -3.88 2.36 -31.45
C ALA A 96 -2.98 3.61 -31.57
N ALA A 97 -2.81 4.35 -30.47
CA ALA A 97 -1.90 5.50 -30.42
C ALA A 97 -0.42 5.08 -30.55
N ASP A 98 -0.03 3.99 -29.90
CA ASP A 98 1.34 3.44 -29.96
C ASP A 98 1.69 2.94 -31.38
N GLU A 99 0.75 2.24 -32.04
CA GLU A 99 0.92 1.76 -33.41
C GLU A 99 1.05 2.94 -34.40
N SER A 100 0.24 4.01 -34.23
CA SER A 100 0.33 5.22 -35.06
C SER A 100 1.64 6.02 -34.91
N LEU A 101 2.37 5.82 -33.80
CA LEU A 101 3.64 6.50 -33.55
C LEU A 101 4.82 5.77 -34.24
N ASN A 102 4.69 4.46 -34.47
CA ASN A 102 5.70 3.68 -35.17
C ASN A 102 5.68 3.93 -36.69
N ASP A 103 4.51 4.17 -37.28
CA ASP A 103 4.36 4.56 -38.70
C ASP A 103 5.05 5.88 -39.06
N VAL A 104 5.30 6.77 -38.09
CA VAL A 104 5.98 8.06 -38.32
C VAL A 104 7.51 7.90 -38.45
N ASN A 105 8.08 6.81 -37.93
CA ASN A 105 9.52 6.59 -37.93
C ASN A 105 10.05 5.82 -39.15
N ASP A 106 9.17 5.29 -40.01
CA ASP A 106 9.53 4.54 -41.22
C ASP A 106 9.60 5.40 -42.50
N THR A 107 9.42 6.72 -42.40
CA THR A 107 9.73 7.64 -43.52
C THR A 107 11.13 8.21 -43.36
N HIS A 108 12.14 7.37 -43.58
CA HIS A 108 13.51 7.81 -43.82
C HIS A 108 13.86 7.52 -45.28
N ASP A 109 13.67 8.53 -46.13
CA ASP A 109 14.40 8.72 -47.39
C ASP A 109 15.36 9.90 -47.20
#